data_AF-A0A3S1AYB1-F1
#
_entry.id   AF-A0A3S1AYB1-F1
#
_cell.length_a   1.000
_cell.length_b   1.000
_cell.length_c   1.000
_cell.angle_alpha   90.00
_cell.angle_beta   90.00
_cell.angle_gamma   90.00
#
_symmetry.space_group_name_H-M   'P 1'
#
loop_
_entity.id
_entity.type
_entity.pdbx_description
1 polymer ?
#
loop_
_entity_poly.entity_id
_entity_poly.type
_entity_poly.pdbx_seq_one_letter_code
_entity_poly.pdbx_strand_id
1 'polypeptide(L)'
;MKPNAITALRLGNFKAFGDTQRIPLRPLTLIYGANSAGKSSIIHSLLLAHHGINTGKLDVYRTKIGGEAVDLGGFGQYVYQRKRNNVVEWAVELDPI
;
A
#
# COMPACT_ATOMS: atom_id res chain seq x y z
N MET A 1 5.43 -21.84 -15.95
CA MET A 1 4.14 -21.29 -15.48
C MET A 1 4.28 -19.77 -15.43
N LYS A 2 3.37 -19.00 -16.05
CA LYS A 2 3.42 -17.53 -15.91
C LYS A 2 2.95 -17.17 -14.49
N PRO A 3 3.61 -16.25 -13.78
CA PRO A 3 3.07 -15.76 -12.51
C PRO A 3 1.75 -15.04 -12.74
N ASN A 4 0.77 -15.27 -11.85
CA ASN A 4 -0.53 -14.59 -11.91
C ASN A 4 -0.30 -13.08 -11.77
N ALA A 5 -0.91 -12.30 -12.66
CA ALA A 5 -0.79 -10.85 -12.60
C ALA A 5 -1.70 -10.28 -11.51
N ILE A 6 -1.24 -9.20 -10.86
CA ILE A 6 -2.08 -8.41 -9.95
C ILE A 6 -2.98 -7.52 -10.80
N THR A 7 -4.30 -7.64 -10.61
CA THR A 7 -5.33 -6.94 -11.40
C THR A 7 -5.98 -5.78 -10.65
N ALA A 8 -5.93 -5.79 -9.32
CA ALA A 8 -6.36 -4.68 -8.50
C ALA A 8 -5.69 -4.67 -7.12
N LEU A 9 -5.59 -3.48 -6.54
CA LEU A 9 -5.26 -3.24 -5.14
C LEU A 9 -6.52 -2.81 -4.41
N ARG A 10 -6.82 -3.43 -3.26
CA ARG A 10 -7.80 -2.94 -2.29
C ARG A 10 -7.08 -2.29 -1.13
N LEU A 11 -7.42 -1.05 -0.83
CA LEU A 11 -6.73 -0.25 0.18
C LEU A 11 -7.71 0.56 1.00
N GLY A 12 -7.77 0.32 2.31
CA GLY A 12 -8.64 1.02 3.25
C GLY A 12 -7.93 1.37 4.55
N ASN A 13 -8.40 2.43 5.21
CA ASN A 13 -7.78 2.99 6.42
C ASN A 13 -6.26 3.24 6.30
N PHE A 14 -5.77 3.61 5.12
CA PHE A 14 -4.34 3.82 4.84
C PHE A 14 -4.04 5.24 4.36
N LYS A 15 -3.29 6.02 5.15
CA LYS A 15 -2.84 7.39 4.87
C LYS A 15 -3.96 8.31 4.40
N ALA A 16 -4.10 8.51 3.09
CA ALA A 16 -5.12 9.37 2.49
C ALA A 16 -6.45 8.65 2.21
N PHE A 17 -6.47 7.31 2.30
CA PHE A 17 -7.63 6.47 2.05
C PHE A 17 -8.31 6.12 3.37
N GLY A 18 -9.48 6.71 3.63
CA GLY A 18 -10.34 6.34 4.75
C GLY A 18 -11.12 5.08 4.43
N ASP A 19 -12.11 5.22 3.54
CA ASP A 19 -12.89 4.10 3.02
C ASP A 19 -12.05 3.23 2.08
N THR A 20 -12.33 1.93 2.07
CA THR A 20 -11.67 0.98 1.18
C THR A 20 -11.93 1.33 -0.27
N GLN A 21 -10.85 1.57 -1.01
CA GLN A 21 -10.87 1.79 -2.45
C GLN A 21 -10.38 0.55 -3.18
N ARG A 22 -11.02 0.24 -4.32
CA ARG A 22 -10.50 -0.73 -5.29
C ARG A 22 -9.81 0.03 -6.42
N ILE A 23 -8.51 -0.18 -6.58
CA ILE A 23 -7.64 0.49 -7.56
C ILE A 23 -7.27 -0.54 -8.63
N PRO A 24 -7.82 -0.45 -9.85
CA PRO A 24 -7.45 -1.34 -10.95
C PRO A 24 -5.98 -1.19 -11.32
N LEU A 25 -5.31 -2.32 -11.53
CA LEU A 25 -3.91 -2.38 -11.96
C LEU A 25 -3.82 -3.06 -13.33
N ARG A 26 -2.97 -2.49 -14.19
CA ARG A 26 -2.63 -3.02 -15.52
C ARG A 26 -1.10 -3.02 -15.68
N PRO A 27 -0.55 -3.78 -16.64
CA PRO A 27 0.90 -3.81 -16.89
C PRO A 27 1.55 -2.42 -16.97
N LEU A 28 0.82 -1.43 -17.50
CA LEU A 28 1.12 -0.01 -17.35
C LEU A 28 -0.03 0.69 -16.63
N THR A 29 0.26 1.21 -15.43
CA THR A 29 -0.70 1.97 -14.61
C THR A 29 -0.14 3.37 -14.38
N LEU A 30 -0.89 4.40 -14.81
CA LEU A 30 -0.52 5.80 -14.60
C LEU A 30 -1.26 6.35 -13.37
N ILE A 31 -0.51 6.90 -12.41
CA ILE A 31 -1.06 7.53 -11.20
C ILE A 31 -0.83 9.04 -11.31
N TYR A 32 -1.90 9.80 -11.50
CA TYR A 32 -1.85 11.26 -11.65
C TYR A 32 -3.00 11.94 -10.88
N GLY A 33 -2.90 13.26 -10.71
CA GLY A 33 -3.87 14.06 -9.95
C GLY A 33 -3.22 15.14 -9.09
N ALA A 34 -4.02 15.95 -8.41
CA ALA A 34 -3.56 17.06 -7.56
C ALA A 34 -2.55 16.61 -6.49
N ASN A 35 -1.68 17.53 -6.07
CA ASN A 35 -0.80 17.27 -4.93
C ASN A 35 -1.62 16.92 -3.69
N SER A 36 -1.10 16.00 -2.88
CA SER A 36 -1.80 15.47 -1.70
C SER A 36 -3.08 14.68 -1.96
N ALA A 37 -3.44 14.37 -3.21
CA ALA A 37 -4.59 13.52 -3.55
C ALA A 37 -4.42 12.02 -3.24
N GLY A 38 -3.39 11.63 -2.47
CA GLY A 38 -3.17 10.23 -2.08
C GLY A 38 -2.32 9.37 -3.03
N LYS A 39 -1.75 9.95 -4.10
CA LYS A 39 -0.88 9.23 -5.05
C LYS A 39 0.28 8.48 -4.35
N SER A 40 1.03 9.16 -3.49
CA SER A 40 2.11 8.53 -2.73
C SER A 40 1.61 7.47 -1.75
N SER A 41 0.36 7.57 -1.27
CA SER A 41 -0.24 6.55 -0.40
C SER A 41 -0.39 5.22 -1.11
N ILE A 42 -0.71 5.22 -2.41
CA ILE A 42 -0.76 4.00 -3.24
C ILE A 42 0.63 3.35 -3.28
N ILE A 43 1.66 4.12 -3.64
CA ILE A 43 3.05 3.64 -3.72
C ILE A 43 3.52 3.10 -2.36
N HIS A 44 3.27 3.85 -1.27
CA HIS A 44 3.61 3.43 0.09
C HIS A 44 2.94 2.12 0.51
N SER A 45 1.70 1.87 0.08
CA SER A 45 1.01 0.60 0.41
C SER A 45 1.68 -0.59 -0.27
N LEU A 46 2.16 -0.44 -1.52
CA LEU A 46 2.90 -1.47 -2.23
C LEU A 46 4.26 -1.73 -1.60
N LEU A 47 4.95 -0.68 -1.16
CA LEU A 47 6.22 -0.80 -0.43
C LEU A 47 6.05 -1.50 0.92
N LEU A 48 4.98 -1.19 1.66
CA LEU A 48 4.65 -1.87 2.91
C LEU A 48 4.43 -3.37 2.67
N ALA A 49 3.61 -3.73 1.68
CA ALA A 49 3.33 -5.12 1.35
C ALA A 49 4.59 -5.87 0.93
N HIS A 50 5.40 -5.30 0.04
CA HIS A 50 6.67 -5.89 -0.37
C HIS A 50 7.61 -6.11 0.82
N HIS A 51 7.69 -5.15 1.75
CA HIS A 51 8.48 -5.33 2.96
C HIS A 51 7.92 -6.46 3.84
N GLY A 52 6.60 -6.44 4.11
CA GLY A 52 5.93 -7.45 4.93
C GLY A 52 6.07 -8.87 4.37
N ILE A 53 5.96 -9.05 3.05
CA ILE A 53 6.16 -10.33 2.37
C ILE A 53 7.59 -10.84 2.57
N ASN A 54 8.59 -9.96 2.53
CA ASN A 54 10.00 -10.35 2.59
C ASN A 54 10.55 -10.49 4.01
N THR A 55 9.96 -9.82 5.00
CA THR A 55 10.51 -9.77 6.38
C THR A 55 9.56 -10.32 7.43
N GLY A 56 8.27 -10.51 7.10
CA GLY A 56 7.21 -10.82 8.06
C GLY A 56 6.85 -9.66 8.99
N LYS A 57 7.44 -8.47 8.81
CA LYS A 57 7.24 -7.31 9.69
C LYS A 57 6.33 -6.28 9.02
N LEU A 58 5.26 -5.88 9.70
CA LEU A 58 4.33 -4.83 9.24
C LEU A 58 4.48 -3.52 10.03
N ASP A 59 5.21 -3.54 11.14
CA ASP A 59 5.58 -2.34 11.88
C ASP A 59 6.93 -1.84 11.37
N VAL A 60 6.87 -1.02 10.33
CA VAL A 60 8.05 -0.63 9.56
C VAL A 60 8.43 0.80 9.91
N TYR A 61 9.55 0.94 10.62
CA TYR A 61 10.25 2.21 10.76
C TYR A 61 11.15 2.49 9.52
N ARG A 62 11.64 1.46 8.81
CA ARG A 62 12.45 1.61 7.58
C ARG A 62 12.24 0.45 6.60
N THR A 63 11.90 0.74 5.35
CA THR A 63 11.85 -0.29 4.29
C THR A 63 13.22 -0.43 3.60
N LYS A 64 13.72 -1.66 3.40
CA LYS A 64 15.03 -1.89 2.74
C LYS A 64 15.10 -1.41 1.27
N ILE A 65 13.96 -1.18 0.61
CA ILE A 65 13.87 -0.85 -0.82
C ILE A 65 13.72 0.66 -1.07
N GLY A 66 13.18 1.39 -0.09
CA GLY A 66 13.17 2.85 -0.11
C GLY A 66 14.38 3.49 0.59
N GLY A 67 15.29 2.70 1.17
CA GLY A 67 16.34 3.23 2.06
C GLY A 67 15.75 3.96 3.28
N GLU A 68 16.43 5.01 3.77
CA GLU A 68 15.88 5.95 4.76
C GLU A 68 14.70 6.80 4.20
N ALA A 69 14.39 6.72 2.90
CA ALA A 69 13.47 7.65 2.23
C ALA A 69 11.98 7.26 2.36
N VAL A 70 11.67 6.06 2.85
CA VAL A 70 10.28 5.65 3.14
C VAL A 70 10.22 5.13 4.57
N ASP A 71 10.27 6.09 5.49
CA ASP A 71 9.86 5.91 6.88
C ASP A 71 8.33 5.85 6.93
N LEU A 72 7.79 4.64 7.08
CA LEU A 72 6.37 4.44 7.38
C LEU A 72 6.08 4.65 8.87
N GLY A 73 7.07 5.00 9.69
CA GLY A 73 7.04 5.43 11.09
C GLY A 73 6.21 4.56 12.03
N GLY A 74 6.10 3.29 11.68
CA GLY A 74 5.23 2.31 12.32
C GLY A 74 3.74 2.51 12.03
N PHE A 75 2.90 1.60 12.56
CA PHE A 75 1.46 1.54 12.27
C PHE A 75 0.75 2.90 12.36
N GLY A 76 1.11 3.71 13.36
CA GLY A 76 0.52 5.02 13.61
C GLY A 76 0.69 6.05 12.49
N GLN A 77 1.72 5.97 11.62
CA GLN A 77 1.88 6.95 10.54
C GLN A 77 1.17 6.56 9.25
N TYR A 78 0.86 5.27 9.07
CA TYR A 78 0.16 4.82 7.87
C TYR A 78 -1.31 4.51 8.08
N VAL A 79 -1.77 4.28 9.32
CA VAL A 79 -3.21 4.18 9.58
C VAL A 79 -3.89 5.53 9.38
N TYR A 80 -5.06 5.53 8.72
CA TYR A 80 -5.83 6.72 8.40
C TYR A 80 -6.13 7.55 9.66
N GLN A 81 -5.93 8.87 9.56
CA GLN A 81 -6.05 9.81 10.70
C GLN A 81 -5.22 9.43 11.94
N ARG A 82 -4.21 8.57 11.80
CA ARG A 82 -3.40 8.05 12.92
C ARG A 82 -4.24 7.34 14.00
N LYS A 83 -5.45 6.87 13.67
CA LYS A 83 -6.34 6.13 14.58
C LYS A 83 -5.81 4.71 14.79
N ARG A 84 -4.93 4.52 15.77
CA ARG A 84 -4.24 3.25 16.06
C ARG A 84 -5.17 2.07 16.41
N ASN A 85 -6.43 2.34 16.71
CA ASN A 85 -7.44 1.31 16.99
C ASN A 85 -8.20 0.86 15.73
N ASN A 86 -7.94 1.47 14.56
CA ASN A 86 -8.52 1.04 13.30
C ASN A 86 -7.73 -0.14 12.71
N VAL A 87 -8.36 -0.83 11.76
CA VAL A 87 -7.72 -1.88 10.96
C VAL A 87 -7.41 -1.33 9.57
N VAL A 88 -6.18 -1.56 9.11
CA VAL A 88 -5.78 -1.28 7.72
C VAL A 88 -6.21 -2.46 6.85
N GLU A 89 -6.96 -2.18 5.78
CA GLU A 89 -7.26 -3.17 4.75
C GLU A 89 -6.22 -3.05 3.63
N TRP A 90 -5.57 -4.17 3.32
CA TRP A 90 -4.71 -4.31 2.16
C TRP A 90 -4.98 -5.68 1.54
N ALA A 91 -5.37 -5.71 0.27
CA ALA A 91 -5.53 -6.95 -0.48
C ALA A 91 -5.20 -6.73 -1.96
N VAL A 92 -4.86 -7.81 -2.66
CA VAL A 92 -4.69 -7.83 -4.11
C VAL A 92 -5.63 -8.83 -4.75
N GLU A 93 -6.16 -8.45 -5.91
CA GLU A 93 -6.85 -9.38 -6.80
C GLU A 93 -5.83 -9.92 -7.81
N LEU A 94 -5.90 -11.23 -8.06
CA LEU A 94 -5.04 -11.93 -9.01
C LEU A 94 -5.89 -12.36 -10.21
N ASP A 95 -5.27 -12.41 -11.39
CA ASP A 95 -5.91 -13.06 -12.54
C ASP A 95 -6.28 -14.53 -12.22
N PRO A 96 -7.39 -15.04 -12.76
CA PRO A 96 -7.76 -16.45 -12.63
C PRO A 96 -6.66 -17.37 -13.15
N ILE A 97 -6.54 -18.55 -12.54
CA ILE A 97 -5.63 -19.63 -12.96
C ILE A 97 -6.11 -20.25 -14.27
#